data_AF-A0A554S886-F1
#
_entry.id   AF-A0A554S886-F1
#
_cell.length_a   1.000
_cell.length_b   1.000
_cell.length_c   1.000
_cell.angle_alpha   90.00
_cell.angle_beta   90.00
_cell.angle_gamma   90.00
#
_symmetry.space_group_name_H-M   'P 1'
#
loop_
_entity.id
_entity.type
_entity.pdbx_description
1 polymer ?
#
loop_
_entity_poly.entity_id
_entity_poly.type
_entity_poly.pdbx_seq_one_letter_code
_entity_poly.pdbx_strand_id
1 'polypeptide(L)'
;MGEDEKSPTPAESWAIIDAQRRQVRESLSSDDRMLYGIWGLAWGIGYVAMFFTVGPEGEPHLLGGSIFGGLIVAALVFTVVHSERRASGLGGAGGRMNARLGTAWGASFGASFFIYGGMFSAGLEGEGVGVVANGLPCLVVACLFMASGAAWNDTRQYRLGVWIAVVVAIASVTGVPYLYLVMAGLGGGGFLVAALADYLDRRRA
;
A
#
# COMPACT_ATOMS: atom_id res chain seq x y z
N MET A 1 -34.09 -0.55 45.20
CA MET A 1 -32.66 -0.19 45.31
C MET A 1 -32.27 0.31 43.94
N GLY A 2 -32.57 1.60 43.67
CA GLY A 2 -32.32 2.22 42.38
C GLY A 2 -30.97 2.90 42.45
N GLU A 3 -29.95 2.29 41.85
CA GLU A 3 -28.69 2.98 41.66
C GLU A 3 -28.89 4.03 40.59
N ASP A 4 -28.68 5.30 40.95
CA ASP A 4 -28.54 6.42 40.03
C ASP A 4 -27.49 6.04 38.98
N GLU A 5 -27.93 5.67 37.79
CA GLU A 5 -27.07 5.57 36.61
C GLU A 5 -26.72 7.01 36.20
N LYS A 6 -25.78 7.58 36.96
CA LYS A 6 -25.35 8.97 36.82
C LYS A 6 -24.73 9.12 35.43
N SER A 7 -25.43 9.84 34.55
CA SER A 7 -24.94 10.09 33.19
C SER A 7 -23.52 10.67 33.25
N PRO A 8 -22.56 10.08 32.52
CA PRO A 8 -21.17 10.49 32.61
C PRO A 8 -21.03 11.96 32.28
N THR A 9 -20.19 12.66 33.04
CA THR A 9 -19.90 14.07 32.80
C THR A 9 -19.33 14.27 31.39
N PRO A 10 -19.37 15.48 30.81
CA PRO A 10 -18.80 15.73 29.50
C PRO A 10 -17.31 15.34 29.39
N ALA A 11 -16.53 15.53 30.46
CA ALA A 11 -15.12 15.12 30.50
C ALA A 11 -14.93 13.60 30.51
N GLU A 12 -15.77 12.86 31.25
CA GLU A 12 -15.77 11.40 31.26
C GLU A 12 -16.26 10.83 29.94
N SER A 13 -17.28 11.44 29.34
CA SER A 13 -17.77 11.09 28.00
C SER A 13 -16.68 11.29 26.94
N TRP A 14 -15.94 12.41 27.01
CA TRP A 14 -14.77 12.64 26.15
C TRP A 14 -13.65 11.64 26.38
N ALA A 15 -13.34 11.30 27.64
CA ALA A 15 -12.33 10.30 27.98
C ALA A 15 -12.72 8.89 27.48
N ILE A 16 -14.01 8.54 27.53
CA ILE A 16 -14.53 7.28 26.97
C ILE A 16 -14.42 7.30 25.44
N ILE A 17 -14.79 8.39 24.78
CA ILE A 17 -14.66 8.53 23.31
C ILE A 17 -13.18 8.46 22.90
N ASP A 18 -12.28 9.09 23.65
CA ASP A 18 -10.84 9.08 23.36
C ASP A 18 -10.22 7.71 23.61
N ALA A 19 -10.59 7.04 24.71
CA ALA A 19 -10.19 5.67 25.00
C ALA A 19 -10.71 4.69 23.93
N GLN A 20 -11.95 4.83 23.48
CA GLN A 20 -12.51 4.05 22.38
C GLN A 20 -11.79 4.33 21.07
N ARG A 21 -11.48 5.60 20.75
CA ARG A 21 -10.68 5.98 19.58
C ARG A 21 -9.28 5.38 19.62
N ARG A 22 -8.64 5.38 20.79
CA ARG A 22 -7.31 4.83 21.00
C ARG A 22 -7.30 3.31 20.90
N GLN A 23 -8.30 2.64 21.47
CA GLN A 23 -8.47 1.18 21.38
C GLN A 23 -8.83 0.72 19.95
N VAL A 24 -9.60 1.51 19.20
CA VAL A 24 -9.82 1.28 17.77
C VAL A 24 -8.52 1.49 16.98
N ARG A 25 -7.73 2.51 17.30
CA ARG A 25 -6.42 2.77 16.66
C ARG A 25 -5.42 1.63 16.93
N GLU A 26 -5.37 1.14 18.16
CA GLU A 26 -4.49 0.04 18.56
C GLU A 26 -4.93 -1.29 17.94
N SER A 27 -6.23 -1.57 17.89
CA SER A 27 -6.77 -2.80 17.28
C SER A 27 -6.64 -2.83 15.74
N LEU A 28 -6.53 -1.65 15.11
CA LEU A 28 -6.26 -1.50 13.68
C LEU A 28 -4.78 -1.42 13.31
N SER A 29 -3.87 -1.25 14.28
CA SER A 29 -2.44 -1.34 13.99
C SER A 29 -2.11 -2.77 13.59
N SER A 30 -1.85 -2.97 12.29
CA SER A 30 -1.30 -4.23 11.82
C SER A 30 0.12 -4.35 12.39
N ASP A 31 0.74 -5.54 12.35
CA ASP A 31 2.20 -5.58 12.49
C ASP A 31 2.77 -5.01 11.19
N ASP A 32 2.76 -3.67 11.08
CA ASP A 32 3.14 -2.91 9.89
C ASP A 32 4.53 -3.32 9.40
N ARG A 33 5.39 -3.76 10.31
CA ARG A 33 6.65 -4.43 10.00
C ARG A 33 6.51 -5.64 9.08
N MET A 34 5.59 -6.57 9.37
CA MET A 34 5.40 -7.76 8.53
C MET A 34 4.81 -7.39 7.18
N LEU A 35 3.86 -6.45 7.15
CA LEU A 35 3.29 -5.95 5.90
C LEU A 35 4.33 -5.22 5.05
N TYR A 36 5.04 -4.25 5.60
CA TYR A 36 6.09 -3.53 4.87
C TYR A 36 7.25 -4.46 4.50
N GLY A 37 7.56 -5.46 5.34
CA GLY A 37 8.55 -6.48 5.05
C GLY A 37 8.18 -7.32 3.82
N ILE A 38 6.96 -7.88 3.77
CA ILE A 38 6.51 -8.70 2.64
C ILE A 38 6.45 -7.89 1.34
N TRP A 39 5.97 -6.64 1.41
CA TRP A 39 5.92 -5.74 0.25
C TRP A 39 7.31 -5.33 -0.23
N GLY A 40 8.23 -5.05 0.70
CA GLY A 40 9.62 -4.76 0.39
C GLY A 40 10.34 -5.91 -0.30
N LEU A 41 10.12 -7.15 0.16
CA LEU A 41 10.64 -8.35 -0.49
C LEU A 41 10.00 -8.59 -1.86
N ALA A 42 8.68 -8.45 -1.98
CA ALA A 42 7.97 -8.66 -3.23
C ALA A 42 8.43 -7.67 -4.32
N TRP A 43 8.53 -6.38 -3.99
CA TRP A 43 9.03 -5.36 -4.90
C TRP A 43 10.51 -5.55 -5.19
N GLY A 44 11.34 -5.73 -4.16
CA GLY A 44 12.78 -5.91 -4.34
C GLY A 44 13.11 -7.08 -5.27
N ILE A 45 12.62 -8.28 -4.96
CA ILE A 45 12.91 -9.49 -5.73
C ILE A 45 12.26 -9.43 -7.11
N GLY A 46 10.99 -9.02 -7.17
CA GLY A 46 10.23 -9.04 -8.42
C GLY A 46 10.74 -8.03 -9.44
N TYR A 47 11.10 -6.82 -9.02
CA TYR A 47 11.69 -5.85 -9.93
C TYR A 47 13.11 -6.23 -10.35
N VAL A 48 13.92 -6.85 -9.48
CA VAL A 48 15.21 -7.41 -9.89
C VAL A 48 15.04 -8.52 -10.94
N ALA A 49 14.05 -9.40 -10.77
CA ALA A 49 13.74 -10.42 -11.77
C ALA A 49 13.33 -9.80 -13.12
N MET A 50 12.51 -8.74 -13.10
CA MET A 50 12.14 -7.99 -14.30
C MET A 50 13.36 -7.36 -14.98
N PHE A 51 14.28 -6.77 -14.20
CA PHE A 51 15.50 -6.18 -14.73
C PHE A 51 16.40 -7.19 -15.46
N PHE A 52 16.54 -8.41 -14.91
CA PHE A 52 17.39 -9.43 -15.54
C PHE A 52 16.74 -10.17 -16.71
N THR A 53 15.42 -10.06 -16.85
CA THR A 53 14.68 -10.82 -17.89
C THR A 53 14.15 -9.94 -19.01
N VAL A 54 14.05 -8.63 -18.81
CA VAL A 54 13.65 -7.68 -19.86
C VAL A 54 14.54 -7.84 -21.09
N GLY A 55 13.92 -7.80 -22.26
CA GLY A 55 14.67 -7.97 -23.51
C GLY A 55 15.43 -6.72 -23.95
N PRO A 56 16.22 -6.82 -25.04
CA PRO A 56 17.16 -5.77 -25.45
C PRO A 56 16.52 -4.42 -25.80
N GLU A 57 15.26 -4.42 -26.22
CA GLU A 57 14.49 -3.22 -26.57
C GLU A 57 13.53 -2.79 -25.45
N GLY A 58 13.65 -3.40 -24.26
CA GLY A 58 12.77 -3.11 -23.13
C GLY A 58 11.48 -3.92 -23.14
N GLU A 59 11.38 -4.96 -23.97
CA GLU A 59 10.17 -5.77 -24.08
C GLU A 59 9.89 -6.59 -22.81
N PRO A 60 8.62 -6.65 -22.37
CA PRO A 60 8.24 -7.45 -21.20
C PRO A 60 8.51 -8.93 -21.43
N HIS A 61 9.24 -9.57 -20.51
CA HIS A 61 9.50 -10.99 -20.57
C HIS A 61 8.60 -11.77 -19.61
N LEU A 62 7.99 -12.86 -20.10
CA LEU A 62 7.02 -13.66 -19.35
C LEU A 62 7.57 -14.20 -18.02
N LEU A 63 8.85 -14.59 -17.98
CA LEU A 63 9.47 -15.11 -16.75
C LEU A 63 9.51 -14.05 -15.65
N GLY A 64 10.05 -12.86 -15.92
CA GLY A 64 10.10 -11.78 -14.93
C GLY A 64 8.71 -11.33 -14.51
N GLY A 65 7.81 -11.18 -15.49
CA GLY A 65 6.43 -10.79 -15.25
C GLY A 65 5.69 -11.80 -14.37
N SER A 66 5.91 -13.10 -14.59
CA SER A 66 5.30 -14.18 -13.78
C SER A 66 5.88 -14.23 -12.36
N ILE A 67 7.19 -14.02 -12.20
CA ILE A 67 7.82 -13.94 -10.88
C ILE A 67 7.25 -12.74 -10.10
N PHE A 68 7.25 -11.56 -10.71
CA PHE A 68 6.74 -10.36 -10.06
C PHE A 68 5.24 -10.49 -9.76
N GLY A 69 4.43 -10.93 -10.72
CA GLY A 69 3.00 -11.15 -10.55
C GLY A 69 2.70 -12.15 -9.42
N GLY A 70 3.44 -13.25 -9.35
CA GLY A 70 3.32 -14.24 -8.27
C GLY A 70 3.65 -13.66 -6.90
N LEU A 71 4.73 -12.85 -6.79
CA LEU A 71 5.11 -12.17 -5.56
C LEU A 71 4.06 -11.15 -5.12
N ILE A 72 3.49 -10.39 -6.06
CA ILE A 72 2.41 -9.44 -5.78
C ILE A 72 1.16 -10.17 -5.28
N VAL A 73 0.76 -11.26 -5.93
CA VAL A 73 -0.37 -12.08 -5.46
C VAL A 73 -0.11 -12.64 -4.06
N ALA A 74 1.09 -13.15 -3.79
CA ALA A 74 1.46 -13.64 -2.47
C ALA A 74 1.40 -12.53 -1.40
N ALA A 75 1.92 -11.34 -1.69
CA ALA A 75 1.87 -10.20 -0.78
C ALA A 75 0.43 -9.70 -0.55
N LEU A 76 -0.42 -9.71 -1.58
CA LEU A 76 -1.84 -9.38 -1.46
C LEU A 76 -2.58 -10.39 -0.58
N VAL A 77 -2.42 -11.70 -0.85
CA VAL A 77 -3.03 -12.76 -0.03
C VAL A 77 -2.58 -12.63 1.43
N PHE A 78 -1.29 -12.41 1.66
CA PHE A 78 -0.76 -12.16 3.00
C PHE A 78 -1.45 -10.95 3.64
N THR A 79 -1.53 -9.83 2.91
CA THR A 79 -2.17 -8.59 3.40
C THR A 79 -3.63 -8.83 3.76
N VAL A 80 -4.41 -9.47 2.90
CA VAL A 80 -5.84 -9.76 3.11
C VAL A 80 -6.03 -10.66 4.32
N VAL A 81 -5.35 -11.81 4.39
CA VAL A 81 -5.50 -12.77 5.49
C VAL A 81 -5.15 -12.16 6.86
N HIS A 82 -4.14 -11.28 6.90
CA HIS A 82 -3.71 -10.64 8.15
C HIS A 82 -4.50 -9.38 8.49
N SER A 83 -5.16 -8.74 7.51
CA SER A 83 -5.95 -7.51 7.72
C SER A 83 -7.43 -7.77 7.97
N GLU A 84 -8.04 -8.74 7.27
CA GLU A 84 -9.49 -9.04 7.38
C GLU A 84 -9.89 -9.56 8.76
N ARG A 85 -9.01 -10.33 9.41
CA ARG A 85 -9.25 -10.86 10.77
C ARG A 85 -9.41 -9.77 11.83
N ARG A 86 -8.99 -8.53 11.57
CA ARG A 86 -9.03 -7.42 12.52
C ARG A 86 -10.01 -6.30 12.13
N ALA A 87 -10.36 -6.19 10.85
CA ALA A 87 -11.34 -5.21 10.36
C ALA A 87 -12.80 -5.57 10.71
N SER A 88 -13.09 -6.84 11.01
CA SER A 88 -14.43 -7.36 11.30
C SER A 88 -15.10 -6.79 12.56
N GLY A 89 -14.38 -6.02 13.37
CA GLY A 89 -14.90 -5.36 14.59
C GLY A 89 -15.29 -3.88 14.42
N LEU A 90 -15.06 -3.27 13.25
CA LEU A 90 -15.30 -1.83 13.06
C LEU A 90 -16.78 -1.50 12.79
N GLY A 91 -17.54 -1.24 13.85
CA GLY A 91 -18.87 -0.65 13.76
C GLY A 91 -18.86 0.85 13.44
N GLY A 92 -20.00 1.38 12.98
CA GLY A 92 -20.24 2.83 12.91
C GLY A 92 -19.51 3.59 11.79
N ALA A 93 -18.93 4.74 12.13
CA ALA A 93 -18.27 5.63 11.16
C ALA A 93 -16.95 5.06 10.61
N GLY A 94 -16.19 4.34 11.44
CA GLY A 94 -14.92 3.70 11.04
C GLY A 94 -15.12 2.59 10.00
N GLY A 95 -16.14 1.75 10.18
CA GLY A 95 -16.50 0.72 9.20
C GLY A 95 -16.89 1.31 7.84
N ARG A 96 -17.66 2.40 7.81
CA ARG A 96 -18.00 3.11 6.56
C ARG A 96 -16.78 3.72 5.88
N MET A 97 -15.84 4.27 6.66
CA MET A 97 -14.58 4.79 6.11
C MET A 97 -13.75 3.67 5.48
N ASN A 98 -13.57 2.54 6.17
CA ASN A 98 -12.84 1.40 5.62
C ASN A 98 -13.51 0.80 4.38
N ALA A 99 -14.84 0.72 4.35
CA ALA A 99 -15.56 0.30 3.14
C ALA A 99 -15.28 1.24 1.95
N ARG A 100 -15.32 2.56 2.16
CA ARG A 100 -15.01 3.55 1.11
C ARG A 100 -13.57 3.44 0.62
N LEU A 101 -12.61 3.32 1.54
CA LEU A 101 -11.20 3.11 1.17
C LEU A 101 -11.03 1.81 0.38
N GLY A 102 -11.64 0.71 0.83
CA GLY A 102 -11.63 -0.58 0.10
C GLY A 102 -12.22 -0.47 -1.30
N THR A 103 -13.34 0.24 -1.47
CA THR A 103 -13.91 0.49 -2.80
C THR A 103 -13.01 1.37 -3.66
N ALA A 104 -12.32 2.35 -3.08
CA ALA A 104 -11.36 3.19 -3.80
C ALA A 104 -10.18 2.36 -4.31
N TRP A 105 -9.65 1.44 -3.50
CA TRP A 105 -8.62 0.49 -3.93
C TRP A 105 -9.06 -0.32 -5.16
N GLY A 106 -10.21 -0.99 -5.07
CA GLY A 106 -10.71 -1.81 -6.18
C GLY A 106 -10.99 -0.99 -7.45
N ALA A 107 -11.65 0.16 -7.31
CA ALA A 107 -11.99 1.02 -8.43
C ALA A 107 -10.75 1.61 -9.11
N SER A 108 -9.76 2.09 -8.35
CA SER A 108 -8.55 2.71 -8.91
C SER A 108 -7.64 1.69 -9.61
N PHE A 109 -7.46 0.50 -9.05
CA PHE A 109 -6.72 -0.56 -9.76
C PHE A 109 -7.47 -1.06 -10.99
N GLY A 110 -8.79 -1.27 -10.89
CA GLY A 110 -9.63 -1.62 -12.03
C GLY A 110 -9.46 -0.61 -13.17
N ALA A 111 -9.63 0.68 -12.88
CA ALA A 111 -9.42 1.74 -13.86
C ALA A 111 -7.99 1.73 -14.46
N SER A 112 -6.96 1.50 -13.63
CA SER A 112 -5.57 1.43 -14.11
C SER A 112 -5.36 0.28 -15.10
N PHE A 113 -5.93 -0.90 -14.82
CA PHE A 113 -5.86 -2.04 -15.75
C PHE A 113 -6.65 -1.80 -17.03
N PHE A 114 -7.81 -1.15 -16.96
CA PHE A 114 -8.58 -0.77 -18.16
C PHE A 114 -7.85 0.25 -19.02
N ILE A 115 -7.21 1.26 -18.41
CA ILE A 115 -6.39 2.24 -19.14
C ILE A 115 -5.25 1.52 -19.86
N TYR A 116 -4.52 0.67 -19.14
CA TYR A 116 -3.42 -0.11 -19.71
C TYR A 116 -3.87 -1.02 -20.86
N GLY A 117 -4.98 -1.77 -20.69
CA GLY A 117 -5.55 -2.59 -21.76
C GLY A 117 -6.03 -1.77 -22.96
N GLY A 118 -6.59 -0.57 -22.70
CA GLY A 118 -7.02 0.37 -23.73
C GLY A 118 -5.86 0.88 -24.59
N MET A 119 -4.67 1.08 -24.02
CA MET A 119 -3.47 1.49 -24.76
C MET A 119 -3.10 0.48 -25.84
N PHE A 120 -3.11 -0.82 -25.53
CA PHE A 120 -2.87 -1.87 -26.53
C PHE A 120 -3.94 -1.88 -27.62
N SER A 121 -5.22 -1.72 -27.24
CA SER A 121 -6.30 -1.66 -28.24
C SER A 121 -6.17 -0.46 -29.19
N ALA A 122 -5.48 0.60 -28.77
CA ALA A 122 -5.18 1.79 -29.56
C ALA A 122 -3.86 1.68 -30.37
N GLY A 123 -3.18 0.52 -30.32
CA GLY A 123 -1.90 0.30 -31.02
C GLY A 123 -0.72 1.05 -30.39
N LEU A 124 -0.83 1.46 -29.12
CA LEU A 124 0.31 2.00 -28.38
C LEU A 124 1.21 0.86 -27.93
N GLU A 125 2.49 0.92 -28.31
CA GLU A 125 3.51 -0.08 -28.00
C GLU A 125 4.84 0.59 -27.60
N GLY A 126 5.78 -0.20 -27.09
CA GLY A 126 7.13 0.26 -26.74
C GLY A 126 7.30 0.77 -25.30
N GLU A 127 8.44 1.41 -25.06
CA GLU A 127 8.92 1.77 -23.71
C GLU A 127 7.90 2.61 -22.90
N GLY A 128 7.22 3.56 -23.55
CA GLY A 128 6.22 4.41 -22.88
C GLY A 128 5.07 3.62 -22.27
N VAL A 129 4.69 2.49 -22.89
CA VAL A 129 3.66 1.58 -22.35
C VAL A 129 4.18 0.89 -21.10
N GLY A 130 5.44 0.46 -21.08
CA GLY A 130 6.08 -0.15 -19.90
C GLY A 130 6.17 0.80 -18.71
N VAL A 131 6.49 2.07 -18.97
CA VAL A 131 6.50 3.13 -17.95
C VAL A 131 5.11 3.34 -17.35
N VAL A 132 4.07 3.41 -18.18
CA VAL A 132 2.68 3.59 -17.72
C VAL A 132 2.17 2.34 -16.98
N ALA A 133 2.52 1.14 -17.45
CA ALA A 133 2.16 -0.14 -16.83
C ALA A 133 2.63 -0.23 -15.37
N ASN A 134 3.81 0.32 -15.08
CA ASN A 134 4.34 0.42 -13.73
C ASN A 134 3.80 1.64 -12.97
N GLY A 135 3.81 2.80 -13.63
CA GLY A 135 3.54 4.10 -13.01
C GLY A 135 2.11 4.24 -12.49
N LEU A 136 1.09 3.85 -13.28
CA LEU A 136 -0.30 4.01 -12.89
C LEU A 136 -0.66 3.20 -11.63
N PRO A 137 -0.42 1.87 -11.55
CA PRO A 137 -0.68 1.10 -10.34
C PRO A 137 0.07 1.63 -9.12
N CYS A 138 1.33 2.03 -9.27
CA CYS A 138 2.12 2.52 -8.14
C CYS A 138 1.71 3.92 -7.68
N LEU A 139 1.24 4.78 -8.59
CA LEU A 139 0.65 6.07 -8.24
C LEU A 139 -0.67 5.89 -7.48
N VAL A 140 -1.49 4.90 -7.87
CA VAL A 140 -2.69 4.53 -7.10
C VAL A 140 -2.32 4.12 -5.68
N VAL A 141 -1.30 3.28 -5.50
CA VAL A 141 -0.80 2.89 -4.17
C VAL A 141 -0.39 4.13 -3.37
N ALA A 142 0.40 5.04 -3.97
CA ALA A 142 0.84 6.25 -3.31
C ALA A 142 -0.32 7.14 -2.83
N CYS A 143 -1.28 7.41 -3.72
CA CYS A 143 -2.45 8.23 -3.41
C CYS A 143 -3.31 7.61 -2.31
N LEU A 144 -3.53 6.29 -2.35
CA LEU A 144 -4.35 5.61 -1.35
C LEU A 144 -3.63 5.43 -0.01
N PHE A 145 -2.30 5.31 0.00
CA PHE A 145 -1.51 5.38 1.24
C PHE A 145 -1.58 6.76 1.88
N MET A 146 -1.46 7.83 1.09
CA MET A 146 -1.64 9.20 1.60
C MET A 146 -3.06 9.43 2.10
N ALA A 147 -4.09 8.99 1.36
CA ALA A 147 -5.48 9.14 1.77
C ALA A 147 -5.79 8.36 3.05
N SER A 148 -5.32 7.10 3.15
CA SER A 148 -5.50 6.27 4.33
C SER A 148 -4.76 6.84 5.54
N GLY A 149 -3.50 7.25 5.35
CA GLY A 149 -2.70 7.88 6.40
C GLY A 149 -3.30 9.19 6.90
N ALA A 150 -3.84 10.02 6.01
CA ALA A 150 -4.55 11.24 6.40
C ALA A 150 -5.87 10.93 7.14
N ALA A 151 -6.64 9.94 6.66
CA ALA A 151 -7.92 9.55 7.26
C ALA A 151 -7.78 8.99 8.68
N TRP A 152 -6.72 8.21 8.93
CA TRP A 152 -6.47 7.54 10.20
C TRP A 152 -5.44 8.26 11.09
N ASN A 153 -4.99 9.45 10.68
CA ASN A 153 -3.91 10.19 11.33
C ASN A 153 -2.66 9.31 11.57
N ASP A 154 -2.30 8.53 10.54
CA ASP A 154 -1.09 7.72 10.49
C ASP A 154 -0.07 8.43 9.58
N THR A 155 0.83 9.16 10.24
CA THR A 155 1.91 9.90 9.58
C THR A 155 2.91 8.98 8.86
N ARG A 156 3.08 7.73 9.31
CA ARG A 156 4.03 6.80 8.67
C ARG A 156 3.48 6.35 7.33
N GLN A 157 2.25 5.87 7.32
CA GLN A 157 1.59 5.48 6.08
C GLN A 157 1.49 6.65 5.09
N TYR A 158 1.17 7.86 5.60
CA TYR A 158 1.14 9.06 4.77
C TYR A 158 2.50 9.35 4.12
N ARG A 159 3.59 9.39 4.92
CA ARG A 159 4.95 9.64 4.43
C ARG A 159 5.41 8.56 3.46
N LEU A 160 5.04 7.31 3.69
CA LEU A 160 5.34 6.20 2.79
C LEU A 160 4.61 6.38 1.45
N GLY A 161 3.36 6.86 1.46
CA GLY A 161 2.65 7.23 0.23
C GLY A 161 3.36 8.35 -0.55
N VAL A 162 3.82 9.41 0.14
CA VAL A 162 4.64 10.47 -0.48
C VAL A 162 5.94 9.90 -1.07
N TRP A 163 6.62 9.03 -0.32
CA TRP A 163 7.85 8.36 -0.79
C TRP A 163 7.60 7.56 -2.06
N ILE A 164 6.55 6.74 -2.10
CA ILE A 164 6.19 5.95 -3.28
C ILE A 164 5.91 6.87 -4.47
N ALA A 165 5.18 7.98 -4.29
CA ALA A 165 4.94 8.94 -5.37
C ALA A 165 6.25 9.50 -5.96
N VAL A 166 7.21 9.85 -5.11
CA VAL A 166 8.53 10.33 -5.54
C VAL A 166 9.29 9.25 -6.29
N VAL A 167 9.34 8.02 -5.75
CA VAL A 167 10.04 6.89 -6.39
C VAL A 167 9.43 6.55 -7.74
N VAL A 168 8.10 6.55 -7.85
CA VAL A 168 7.40 6.32 -9.11
C VAL A 168 7.73 7.40 -10.12
N ALA A 169 7.74 8.67 -9.73
CA ALA A 169 8.12 9.77 -10.62
C ALA A 169 9.57 9.61 -11.13
N ILE A 170 10.51 9.27 -10.24
CA ILE A 170 11.91 9.00 -10.62
C ILE A 170 11.98 7.81 -11.59
N ALA A 171 11.32 6.70 -11.27
CA ALA A 171 11.30 5.49 -12.09
C ALA A 171 10.70 5.78 -13.49
N SER A 172 9.62 6.56 -13.55
CA SER A 172 8.98 6.92 -14.82
C SER A 172 9.86 7.77 -15.73
N VAL A 173 10.66 8.68 -15.18
CA VAL A 173 11.64 9.46 -15.97
C VAL A 173 12.87 8.62 -16.33
N THR A 174 13.19 7.61 -15.52
CA THR A 174 14.36 6.74 -15.74
C THR A 174 14.18 5.77 -16.92
N GLY A 175 12.95 5.32 -17.18
CA GLY A 175 12.65 4.45 -18.33
C GLY A 175 13.12 3.00 -18.18
N VAL A 176 12.78 2.15 -19.14
CA VAL A 176 13.16 0.73 -19.14
C VAL A 176 14.58 0.60 -19.70
N PRO A 177 15.47 -0.23 -19.13
CA PRO A 177 15.24 -1.20 -18.06
C PRO A 177 15.49 -0.65 -16.64
N TYR A 178 16.12 0.51 -16.51
CA TYR A 178 16.63 1.01 -15.24
C TYR A 178 15.53 1.38 -14.24
N LEU A 179 14.28 1.60 -14.68
CA LEU A 179 13.14 1.80 -13.77
C LEU A 179 13.00 0.62 -12.81
N TYR A 180 13.29 -0.61 -13.26
CA TYR A 180 13.18 -1.79 -12.42
C TYR A 180 14.20 -1.75 -11.28
N LEU A 181 15.43 -1.25 -11.52
CA LEU A 181 16.40 -1.06 -10.45
C LEU A 181 15.99 0.05 -9.48
N VAL A 182 15.42 1.15 -9.99
CA VAL A 182 14.87 2.22 -9.14
C VAL A 182 13.76 1.69 -8.24
N MET A 183 12.83 0.92 -8.81
CA MET A 183 11.71 0.34 -8.06
C MET A 183 12.15 -0.76 -7.09
N ALA A 184 13.14 -1.58 -7.44
CA ALA A 184 13.73 -2.56 -6.54
C ALA A 184 14.44 -1.88 -5.35
N GLY A 185 15.31 -0.92 -5.65
CA GLY A 185 16.14 -0.23 -4.67
C GLY A 185 15.35 0.75 -3.80
N LEU A 186 14.73 1.76 -4.41
CA LEU A 186 14.01 2.80 -3.67
C LEU A 186 12.59 2.38 -3.27
N GLY A 187 11.90 1.63 -4.13
CA GLY A 187 10.57 1.13 -3.83
C GLY A 187 10.62 0.01 -2.79
N GLY A 188 11.20 -1.13 -3.15
CA GLY A 188 11.38 -2.28 -2.26
C GLY A 188 12.19 -1.93 -1.01
N GLY A 189 13.34 -1.26 -1.17
CA GLY A 189 14.14 -0.80 -0.03
C GLY A 189 13.42 0.22 0.86
N GLY A 190 12.60 1.11 0.29
CA GLY A 190 11.77 2.04 1.05
C GLY A 190 10.79 1.34 1.99
N PHE A 191 10.13 0.29 1.51
CA PHE A 191 9.27 -0.57 2.34
C PHE A 191 10.08 -1.30 3.42
N LEU A 192 11.26 -1.84 3.11
CA LEU A 192 12.11 -2.51 4.11
C LEU A 192 12.61 -1.55 5.20
N VAL A 193 12.97 -0.31 4.84
CA VAL A 193 13.33 0.74 5.80
C VAL A 193 12.13 1.09 6.69
N ALA A 194 10.92 1.19 6.13
CA ALA A 194 9.71 1.40 6.92
C ALA A 194 9.45 0.23 7.90
N ALA A 195 9.65 -1.01 7.46
CA ALA A 195 9.55 -2.20 8.30
C ALA A 195 10.56 -2.18 9.46
N LEU A 196 11.80 -1.81 9.18
CA LEU A 196 12.86 -1.68 10.18
C LEU A 196 12.58 -0.55 11.17
N ALA A 197 12.09 0.60 10.70
CA ALA A 197 11.69 1.69 11.57
C ALA A 197 10.59 1.25 12.55
N ASP A 198 9.57 0.54 12.06
CA ASP A 198 8.50 0.00 12.91
C ASP A 198 9.03 -1.02 13.94
N TYR A 199 9.96 -1.89 13.52
CA TYR A 199 10.64 -2.82 14.42
C TYR A 199 11.36 -2.12 15.57
N LEU A 200 12.12 -1.06 15.26
CA LEU A 200 12.94 -0.35 16.24
C LEU A 200 12.08 0.44 17.23
N ASP A 201 10.99 1.04 16.76
CA ASP A 201 10.10 1.81 17.64
C ASP A 201 9.34 0.91 18.62
N ARG A 202 8.89 -0.26 18.18
CA ARG A 202 8.28 -1.27 19.09
C ARG A 202 9.26 -1.82 20.12
N ARG A 203 10.56 -1.82 19.85
CA ARG A 203 11.59 -2.24 20.83
C ARG A 203 11.88 -1.17 21.89
N ARG A 204 11.54 0.09 21.62
CA ARG A 204 11.82 1.24 22.50
C ARG A 204 10.63 1.59 23.42
N ALA A 205 9.43 1.13 23.07
CA ALA A 205 8.22 1.24 23.88
C ALA A 205 8.16 0.13 24.95
#